data_AF-A0A9P8CP91-F1
#
_entry.id   AF-A0A9P8CP91-F1
#
_cell.length_a   1.000
_cell.length_b   1.000
_cell.length_c   1.000
_cell.angle_alpha   90.00
_cell.angle_beta   90.00
_cell.angle_gamma   90.00
#
_symmetry.space_group_name_H-M   'P 1'
#
loop_
_entity.id
_entity.type
_entity.pdbx_description
1 polymer ?
#
loop_
_entity_poly.entity_id
_entity_poly.type
_entity_poly.pdbx_seq_one_letter_code
_entity_poly.pdbx_strand_id
1 'polypeptide(L)'
;MDPPPPKRMTFQEPDEPGQESLSDPPSAPEENILSTYAASTILSSFTSFLTLTIHTLLHHRDLYPSTTFITVRALNLPVYQSRHPAVCAWVNAAVSSLLPHLRAGTLAKVVFSIHAGETLDVQEKWVIDVSHLPHDWGEEFDPAAAAAAAAAADEEVVEEEDVPMVDINESYRGALQRIAFKAEKLPPPPKGSTFTLALELRDDAAAPIGQPQPWIPVQKHKGKVPAQAQRTVTTPIRAVHAGPIFFECWVEQVDTSKHTSS
;
A
#
# COMPACT_ATOMS: atom_id res chain seq x y z
N MET A 1 1.76 7.69 -101.55
CA MET A 1 2.94 7.02 -100.97
C MET A 1 3.76 8.11 -100.32
N ASP A 2 3.82 8.29 -99.01
CA ASP A 2 3.41 7.46 -97.87
C ASP A 2 2.75 8.32 -96.77
N PRO A 3 1.87 7.75 -95.93
CA PRO A 3 1.14 8.48 -94.89
C PRO A 3 2.02 8.82 -93.67
N PRO A 4 1.67 9.86 -92.89
CA PRO A 4 2.42 10.27 -91.71
C PRO A 4 2.34 9.23 -90.58
N PRO A 5 3.35 9.18 -89.69
CA PRO A 5 3.46 8.15 -88.65
C PRO A 5 2.34 8.28 -87.59
N PRO A 6 1.90 7.16 -86.99
CA PRO A 6 0.81 7.16 -86.03
C PRO A 6 1.19 7.83 -84.71
N LYS A 7 0.25 8.61 -84.16
CA LYS A 7 0.34 9.22 -82.83
C LYS A 7 0.39 8.14 -81.75
N ARG A 8 1.41 8.20 -80.90
CA ARG A 8 1.60 7.34 -79.73
C ARG A 8 0.49 7.64 -78.71
N MET A 9 -0.49 6.75 -78.58
CA MET A 9 -1.45 6.78 -77.49
C MET A 9 -0.73 6.32 -76.21
N THR A 10 -0.56 7.24 -75.26
CA THR A 10 -0.21 6.92 -73.88
C THR A 10 -1.40 6.20 -73.23
N PHE A 11 -1.19 4.92 -72.91
CA PHE A 11 -2.10 4.14 -72.10
C PHE A 11 -1.88 4.54 -70.64
N GLN A 12 -2.88 5.19 -70.05
CA GLN A 12 -2.92 5.51 -68.62
C GLN A 12 -3.33 4.23 -67.88
N GLU A 13 -2.44 3.69 -67.04
CA GLU A 13 -2.77 2.59 -66.14
C GLU A 13 -3.90 3.02 -65.17
N PRO A 14 -4.89 2.16 -64.89
CA PRO A 14 -5.93 2.45 -63.92
C PRO A 14 -5.36 2.40 -62.49
N ASP A 15 -5.71 3.43 -61.69
CA ASP A 15 -5.38 3.56 -60.27
C ASP A 15 -5.69 2.28 -59.48
N GLU A 16 -4.69 1.76 -58.76
CA GLU A 16 -4.87 0.71 -57.75
C GLU A 16 -5.79 1.23 -56.63
N PRO A 17 -6.81 0.46 -56.20
CA PRO A 17 -7.63 0.83 -55.06
C PRO A 17 -6.78 0.77 -53.79
N GLY A 18 -6.86 1.85 -53.01
CA GLY A 18 -6.02 2.12 -51.85
C GLY A 18 -5.95 0.95 -50.86
N GLN A 19 -4.72 0.67 -50.44
CA GLN A 19 -4.45 -0.09 -49.22
C GLN A 19 -5.00 0.70 -48.04
N GLU A 20 -6.23 0.39 -47.62
CA GLU A 20 -6.69 0.73 -46.28
C GLU A 20 -5.71 0.09 -45.30
N SER A 21 -4.90 0.92 -44.67
CA SER A 21 -4.02 0.55 -43.57
C SER A 21 -4.89 -0.08 -42.48
N LEU A 22 -4.83 -1.40 -42.37
CA LEU A 22 -5.26 -2.12 -41.18
C LEU A 22 -4.48 -1.51 -40.01
N SER A 23 -5.15 -0.60 -39.30
CA SER A 23 -4.66 -0.07 -38.03
C SER A 23 -4.40 -1.25 -37.11
N ASP A 24 -3.19 -1.32 -36.57
CA ASP A 24 -2.82 -2.28 -35.54
C ASP A 24 -3.90 -2.31 -34.44
N PRO A 25 -4.28 -3.49 -33.92
CA PRO A 25 -5.20 -3.55 -32.79
C PRO A 25 -4.59 -2.75 -31.63
N PRO A 26 -5.42 -2.07 -30.80
CA PRO A 26 -4.90 -1.39 -29.63
C PRO A 26 -4.13 -2.41 -28.79
N SER A 27 -2.84 -2.14 -28.57
CA SER A 27 -1.99 -2.91 -27.68
C SER A 27 -2.77 -3.16 -26.39
N ALA A 28 -2.91 -4.44 -26.01
CA ALA A 28 -3.45 -4.80 -24.71
C ALA A 28 -2.73 -3.96 -23.62
N PRO A 29 -3.39 -3.61 -22.50
CA PRO A 29 -2.70 -2.93 -21.42
C PRO A 29 -1.47 -3.74 -21.09
N GLU A 30 -0.28 -3.12 -21.19
CA GLU A 30 0.97 -3.72 -20.77
C GLU A 30 0.79 -4.10 -19.30
N GLU A 31 0.50 -5.38 -19.04
CA GLU A 31 0.52 -5.92 -17.69
C GLU A 31 1.95 -5.66 -17.22
N ASN A 32 2.07 -4.73 -16.26
CA ASN A 32 3.34 -4.26 -15.76
C ASN A 32 3.92 -5.39 -14.89
N ILE A 33 4.53 -6.39 -15.52
CA ILE A 33 5.10 -7.56 -14.86
C ILE A 33 6.35 -7.08 -14.12
N LEU A 34 6.17 -6.66 -12.87
CA LEU A 34 7.29 -6.38 -11.96
C LEU A 34 8.12 -7.66 -11.79
N SER A 35 9.45 -7.56 -11.82
CA SER A 35 10.26 -8.72 -11.44
C SER A 35 10.01 -9.11 -9.98
N THR A 36 10.21 -10.40 -9.69
CA THR A 36 10.13 -10.96 -8.33
C THR A 36 11.02 -10.21 -7.34
N TYR A 37 12.18 -9.74 -7.79
CA TYR A 37 13.14 -8.96 -7.00
C TYR A 37 12.61 -7.55 -6.70
N ALA A 38 12.14 -6.83 -7.73
CA ALA A 38 11.56 -5.50 -7.58
C ALA A 38 10.35 -5.53 -6.64
N ALA A 39 9.44 -6.47 -6.85
CA ALA A 39 8.27 -6.68 -6.00
C ALA A 39 8.66 -6.91 -4.54
N SER A 40 9.63 -7.79 -4.27
CA SER A 40 10.10 -8.06 -2.90
C SER A 40 10.76 -6.84 -2.25
N THR A 41 11.56 -6.10 -3.01
CA THR A 41 12.21 -4.86 -2.54
C THR A 41 11.17 -3.81 -2.17
N ILE A 42 10.17 -3.61 -3.02
CA ILE A 42 9.08 -2.67 -2.81
C ILE A 42 8.23 -3.07 -1.59
N LEU A 43 7.80 -4.33 -1.49
CA LEU A 43 7.02 -4.83 -0.35
C LEU A 43 7.81 -4.76 0.98
N SER A 44 9.11 -5.03 0.97
CA SER A 44 9.98 -4.88 2.13
C SER A 44 10.09 -3.41 2.56
N SER A 45 10.16 -2.48 1.60
CA SER A 45 10.18 -1.05 1.90
C SER A 45 8.83 -0.57 2.49
N PHE A 46 7.72 -1.10 1.97
CA PHE A 46 6.38 -0.75 2.44
C PHE A 46 6.11 -1.27 3.86
N THR A 47 6.48 -2.52 4.17
CA THR A 47 6.39 -3.07 5.53
C THR A 47 7.29 -2.31 6.52
N SER A 48 8.46 -1.85 6.08
CA SER A 48 9.31 -0.95 6.87
C SER A 48 8.59 0.38 7.16
N PHE A 49 7.92 0.98 6.17
CA PHE A 49 7.10 2.18 6.35
C PHE A 49 5.93 1.96 7.33
N LEU A 50 5.22 0.82 7.26
CA LEU A 50 4.16 0.46 8.21
C LEU A 50 4.69 0.35 9.64
N THR A 51 5.85 -0.30 9.81
CA THR A 51 6.51 -0.44 11.12
C THR A 51 6.82 0.92 11.73
N LEU A 52 7.42 1.83 10.96
CA LEU A 52 7.71 3.20 11.39
C LEU A 52 6.43 3.98 11.74
N THR A 53 5.38 3.80 10.93
CA THR A 53 4.08 4.45 11.15
C THR A 53 3.45 3.99 12.47
N ILE A 54 3.45 2.68 12.76
CA ILE A 54 2.90 2.15 14.00
C ILE A 54 3.68 2.69 15.21
N HIS A 55 5.02 2.64 15.20
CA HIS A 55 5.80 3.22 16.30
C HIS A 55 5.56 4.72 16.49
N THR A 56 5.41 5.46 15.39
CA THR A 56 5.08 6.88 15.40
C THR A 56 3.72 7.15 16.07
N LEU A 57 2.70 6.35 15.75
CA LEU A 57 1.38 6.45 16.37
C LEU A 57 1.42 6.07 17.85
N LEU A 58 2.12 4.99 18.21
CA LEU A 58 2.27 4.57 19.60
C LEU A 58 2.88 5.67 20.48
N HIS A 59 3.83 6.43 19.92
CA HIS A 59 4.46 7.55 20.62
C HIS A 59 3.56 8.79 20.66
N HIS A 60 3.12 9.31 19.50
CA HIS A 60 2.41 10.59 19.43
C HIS A 60 0.97 10.55 19.94
N ARG A 61 0.37 9.37 20.05
CA ARG A 61 -0.96 9.17 20.65
C ARG A 61 -0.90 8.76 22.12
N ASP A 62 0.27 8.84 22.76
CA ASP A 62 0.49 8.52 24.18
C ASP A 62 0.00 7.12 24.60
N LEU A 63 0.08 6.14 23.69
CA LEU A 63 -0.31 4.74 23.97
C LEU A 63 0.76 4.01 24.81
N TYR A 64 2.00 4.48 24.74
CA TYR A 64 3.07 4.10 25.64
C TYR A 64 3.82 5.35 26.12
N PRO A 65 4.43 5.34 27.33
CA PRO A 65 5.16 6.50 27.83
C PRO A 65 6.30 6.90 26.88
N SER A 66 6.45 8.20 26.58
CA SER A 66 7.47 8.71 25.65
C SER A 66 8.90 8.32 26.05
N THR A 67 9.15 8.14 27.36
CA THR A 67 10.45 7.67 27.91
C THR A 67 10.83 6.25 27.48
N THR A 68 9.87 5.46 26.98
CA THR A 68 10.12 4.12 26.44
C THR A 68 10.58 4.12 24.99
N PHE A 69 10.62 5.30 24.34
CA PHE A 69 11.06 5.46 22.97
C PHE A 69 12.47 6.03 22.89
N ILE A 70 13.17 5.70 21.80
CA ILE A 70 14.37 6.39 21.35
C ILE A 70 14.08 7.07 20.02
N THR A 71 14.77 8.20 19.79
CA THR A 71 14.81 8.81 18.46
C THR A 71 15.85 8.10 17.62
N VAL A 72 15.44 7.56 16.48
CA VAL A 72 16.29 6.93 15.47
C VAL A 72 16.14 7.66 14.14
N ARG A 73 17.06 7.42 13.20
CA ARG A 73 16.98 7.98 11.86
C ARG A 73 16.45 6.92 10.89
N ALA A 74 15.32 7.20 10.24
CA ALA A 74 14.78 6.36 9.17
C ALA A 74 14.11 7.25 8.12
N LEU A 75 14.12 6.83 6.85
CA LEU A 75 13.64 7.66 5.72
C LEU A 75 14.21 9.09 5.76
N ASN A 76 15.48 9.22 6.16
CA ASN A 76 16.15 10.51 6.33
C ASN A 76 15.44 11.50 7.32
N LEU A 77 14.69 10.98 8.29
CA LEU A 77 13.98 11.75 9.31
C LEU A 77 14.25 11.21 10.72
N PRO A 78 14.17 12.07 11.75
CA PRO A 78 14.07 11.62 13.13
C PRO A 78 12.68 10.99 13.35
N VAL A 79 12.67 9.73 13.78
CA VAL A 79 11.45 8.96 14.08
C VAL A 79 11.57 8.32 15.46
N TYR A 80 10.44 8.04 16.10
CA TYR A 80 10.42 7.38 17.39
C TYR A 80 10.31 5.87 17.20
N GLN A 81 11.14 5.12 17.94
CA GLN A 81 11.09 3.66 18.00
C GLN A 81 11.00 3.22 19.46
N SER A 82 10.06 2.30 19.75
CA SER A 82 9.95 1.73 21.10
C SER A 82 11.20 0.92 21.43
N ARG A 83 11.62 0.94 22.70
CA ARG A 83 12.71 0.11 23.22
C ARG A 83 12.20 -1.13 23.92
N HIS A 84 10.89 -1.25 24.13
CA HIS A 84 10.32 -2.35 24.89
C HIS A 84 10.28 -3.61 24.02
N PRO A 85 11.01 -4.69 24.37
CA PRO A 85 11.17 -5.85 23.48
C PRO A 85 9.84 -6.48 23.06
N ALA A 86 8.87 -6.58 23.98
CA ALA A 86 7.56 -7.15 23.66
C ALA A 86 6.72 -6.28 22.71
N VAL A 87 6.88 -4.95 22.76
CA VAL A 87 6.17 -4.04 21.86
C VAL A 87 6.78 -4.16 20.47
N CYS A 88 8.10 -4.14 20.36
CA CYS A 88 8.78 -4.34 19.08
C CYS A 88 8.48 -5.71 18.47
N ALA A 89 8.49 -6.77 19.29
CA ALA A 89 8.12 -8.12 18.83
C ALA A 89 6.68 -8.18 18.32
N TRP A 90 5.74 -7.55 19.03
CA TRP A 90 4.34 -7.47 18.59
C TRP A 90 4.20 -6.71 17.26
N VAL A 91 4.83 -5.54 17.12
CA VAL A 91 4.76 -4.73 15.89
C VAL A 91 5.35 -5.50 14.72
N ASN A 92 6.54 -6.09 14.89
CA ASN A 92 7.19 -6.88 13.84
C ASN A 92 6.32 -8.08 13.44
N ALA A 93 5.78 -8.83 14.40
CA ALA A 93 4.93 -9.98 14.11
C ALA A 93 3.65 -9.56 13.35
N ALA A 94 3.02 -8.46 13.77
CA ALA A 94 1.79 -7.95 13.16
C ALA A 94 2.02 -7.40 11.73
N VAL A 95 3.17 -6.77 11.46
CA VAL A 95 3.51 -6.30 10.11
C VAL A 95 3.94 -7.47 9.22
N SER A 96 4.75 -8.40 9.73
CA SER A 96 5.15 -9.59 8.96
C SER A 96 3.95 -10.45 8.54
N SER A 97 2.91 -10.53 9.38
CA SER A 97 1.69 -11.26 9.02
C SER A 97 0.81 -10.56 7.96
N LEU A 98 1.11 -9.31 7.58
CA LEU A 98 0.46 -8.62 6.45
C LEU A 98 1.10 -8.97 5.11
N LEU A 99 2.38 -9.40 5.10
CA LEU A 99 3.14 -9.61 3.88
C LEU A 99 2.50 -10.62 2.91
N PRO A 100 1.99 -11.78 3.35
CA PRO A 100 1.30 -12.71 2.45
C PRO A 100 0.05 -12.10 1.80
N HIS A 101 -0.69 -11.26 2.53
CA HIS A 101 -1.90 -10.60 2.03
C HIS A 101 -1.58 -9.49 1.03
N LEU A 102 -0.52 -8.72 1.30
CA LEU A 102 0.01 -7.71 0.38
C LEU A 102 0.50 -8.36 -0.91
N ARG A 103 1.29 -9.43 -0.80
CA ARG A 103 1.88 -10.10 -1.95
C ARG A 103 0.83 -10.71 -2.87
N ALA A 104 -0.17 -11.37 -2.28
CA ALA A 104 -1.31 -11.91 -3.03
C ALA A 104 -2.33 -10.83 -3.48
N GLY A 105 -2.07 -9.54 -3.21
CA GLY A 105 -2.96 -8.43 -3.54
C GLY A 105 -4.37 -8.55 -2.97
N THR A 106 -4.56 -9.30 -1.89
CA THR A 106 -5.86 -9.53 -1.24
C THR A 106 -6.24 -8.44 -0.24
N LEU A 107 -5.27 -7.60 0.14
CA LEU A 107 -5.44 -6.57 1.14
C LEU A 107 -6.04 -5.29 0.53
N ALA A 108 -7.10 -4.77 1.14
CA ALA A 108 -7.68 -3.47 0.79
C ALA A 108 -7.19 -2.38 1.74
N LYS A 109 -7.22 -2.61 3.06
CA LYS A 109 -6.82 -1.58 4.04
C LYS A 109 -6.07 -2.18 5.23
N VAL A 110 -5.13 -1.40 5.75
CA VAL A 110 -4.51 -1.60 7.07
C VAL A 110 -5.07 -0.55 8.02
N VAL A 111 -5.64 -0.97 9.14
CA VAL A 111 -6.33 -0.09 10.08
C VAL A 111 -5.73 -0.22 11.48
N PHE A 112 -5.07 0.83 11.94
CA PHE A 112 -4.63 0.94 13.33
C PHE A 112 -5.73 1.63 14.15
N SER A 113 -6.42 0.86 14.99
CA SER A 113 -7.56 1.33 15.78
C SER A 113 -7.15 1.63 17.21
N ILE A 114 -7.55 2.78 17.74
CA ILE A 114 -7.37 3.15 19.14
C ILE A 114 -8.71 3.03 19.86
N HIS A 115 -8.69 2.35 21.00
CA HIS A 115 -9.86 2.01 21.79
C HIS A 115 -9.77 2.65 23.17
N ALA A 116 -10.89 3.15 23.69
CA ALA A 116 -10.97 3.59 25.08
C ALA A 116 -10.72 2.43 26.05
N GLY A 117 -9.95 2.63 27.11
CA GLY A 117 -9.51 1.55 28.00
C GLY A 117 -10.63 0.80 28.70
N GLU A 118 -11.68 1.49 29.14
CA GLU A 118 -12.77 0.89 29.93
C GLU A 118 -13.84 0.23 29.06
N THR A 119 -14.26 0.89 27.97
CA THR A 119 -15.38 0.43 27.13
C THR A 119 -14.93 -0.32 25.87
N LEU A 120 -13.66 -0.19 25.48
CA LEU A 120 -13.11 -0.65 24.21
C LEU A 120 -13.77 -0.02 22.96
N ASP A 121 -14.54 1.06 23.13
CA ASP A 121 -15.11 1.82 22.02
C ASP A 121 -13.99 2.44 21.19
N VAL A 122 -14.10 2.31 19.86
CA VAL A 122 -13.14 2.87 18.91
C VAL A 122 -13.22 4.39 18.95
N GLN A 123 -12.11 5.04 19.28
CA GLN A 123 -11.98 6.50 19.32
C GLN A 123 -11.39 7.03 18.01
N GLU A 124 -10.40 6.32 17.48
CA GLU A 124 -9.66 6.70 16.27
C GLU A 124 -9.38 5.46 15.42
N LYS A 125 -9.43 5.65 14.10
CA LYS A 125 -8.91 4.68 13.13
C LYS A 125 -7.94 5.38 12.21
N TRP A 126 -6.69 4.95 12.22
CA TRP A 126 -5.67 5.38 11.28
C TRP A 126 -5.64 4.38 10.14
N VAL A 127 -6.13 4.81 8.98
CA VAL A 127 -6.37 3.93 7.84
C VAL A 127 -5.31 4.20 6.78
N ILE A 128 -4.73 3.12 6.28
CA ILE A 128 -3.85 3.09 5.10
C ILE A 128 -4.54 2.21 4.07
N ASP A 129 -5.11 2.82 3.04
CA ASP A 129 -5.80 2.14 1.95
C ASP A 129 -4.83 1.77 0.84
N VAL A 130 -4.66 0.47 0.67
CA VAL A 130 -3.76 -0.19 -0.28
C VAL A 130 -4.53 -0.90 -1.40
N SER A 131 -5.82 -0.60 -1.56
CA SER A 131 -6.66 -1.17 -2.62
C SER A 131 -6.17 -0.81 -4.02
N HIS A 132 -5.38 0.26 -4.14
CA HIS A 132 -4.76 0.69 -5.39
C HIS A 132 -3.39 0.05 -5.69
N LEU A 133 -2.86 -0.77 -4.78
CA LEU A 133 -1.66 -1.56 -5.07
C LEU A 133 -1.97 -2.66 -6.11
N PRO A 134 -0.97 -3.12 -6.87
CA PRO A 134 -1.05 -4.31 -7.71
C PRO A 134 -1.80 -5.47 -7.03
N HIS A 135 -2.65 -6.14 -7.81
CA HIS A 135 -3.42 -7.32 -7.37
C HIS A 135 -2.54 -8.58 -7.25
N ASP A 136 -1.35 -8.56 -7.83
CA ASP A 136 -0.38 -9.64 -7.73
C ASP A 136 1.03 -9.04 -7.78
N TRP A 137 1.88 -9.46 -6.83
CA TRP A 137 3.28 -9.08 -6.73
C TRP A 137 4.22 -10.24 -7.07
N GLY A 138 3.68 -11.32 -7.65
CA GLY A 138 4.42 -12.52 -8.02
C GLY A 138 4.85 -13.37 -6.83
N GLU A 139 5.57 -14.45 -7.13
CA GLU A 139 6.11 -15.37 -6.12
C GLU A 139 7.14 -14.69 -5.21
N GLU A 140 7.39 -15.25 -4.03
CA GLU A 140 8.42 -14.74 -3.12
C GLU A 140 9.82 -14.86 -3.73
N PHE A 141 10.62 -13.78 -3.67
CA PHE A 141 12.01 -13.86 -4.10
C PHE A 141 12.83 -14.57 -3.03
N ASP A 142 13.41 -15.71 -3.38
CA ASP A 142 14.41 -16.41 -2.56
C ASP A 142 15.82 -16.03 -3.04
N PRO A 143 16.55 -15.17 -2.30
CA PRO A 143 17.90 -14.75 -2.69
C PRO A 143 18.90 -15.90 -2.72
N ALA A 144 18.70 -16.94 -1.90
CA ALA A 144 19.60 -18.09 -1.85
C ALA A 144 19.38 -19.01 -3.07
N ALA A 145 18.13 -19.21 -3.46
CA ALA A 145 17.79 -19.92 -4.69
C ALA A 145 18.26 -19.16 -5.93
N ALA A 146 18.07 -17.84 -5.97
CA ALA A 146 18.55 -16.98 -7.05
C ALA A 146 20.08 -17.02 -7.17
N ALA A 147 20.80 -16.93 -6.04
CA ALA A 147 22.26 -17.06 -6.03
C ALA A 147 22.75 -18.45 -6.47
N ALA A 148 22.05 -19.52 -6.08
CA ALA A 148 22.36 -20.88 -6.52
C ALA A 148 22.09 -21.08 -8.02
N ALA A 149 21.02 -20.50 -8.56
CA ALA A 149 20.70 -20.52 -9.98
C ALA A 149 21.71 -19.71 -10.80
N ALA A 150 22.09 -18.52 -10.33
CA ALA A 150 23.12 -17.69 -10.96
C ALA A 150 24.49 -18.37 -10.97
N ALA A 151 24.84 -19.11 -9.92
CA ALA A 151 26.08 -19.90 -9.88
C ALA A 151 26.06 -21.12 -10.83
N ALA A 152 24.88 -21.54 -11.29
CA ALA A 152 24.71 -22.67 -12.21
C ALA A 152 24.50 -22.23 -13.67
N ALA A 153 24.18 -20.95 -13.91
CA ALA A 153 24.04 -20.37 -15.24
C ALA A 153 25.36 -19.71 -15.68
N ASP A 154 25.78 -19.95 -16.93
CA ASP A 154 26.89 -19.20 -17.54
C ASP A 154 26.41 -17.75 -17.70
N GLU A 155 27.15 -16.79 -17.13
CA GLU A 155 26.69 -15.42 -16.82
C GLU A 155 25.88 -14.73 -17.95
N GLU A 156 24.55 -14.78 -17.87
CA GLU A 156 23.71 -13.75 -18.46
C GLU A 156 23.53 -12.63 -17.43
N VAL A 157 24.06 -11.46 -17.78
CA VAL A 157 23.92 -10.22 -17.01
C VAL A 157 22.42 -9.90 -16.95
N VAL A 158 21.78 -10.22 -15.82
CA VAL A 158 20.44 -9.73 -15.51
C VAL A 158 20.54 -8.22 -15.43
N GLU A 159 19.89 -7.49 -16.35
CA GLU A 159 19.78 -6.04 -16.25
C GLU A 159 19.17 -5.70 -14.89
N GLU A 160 19.91 -4.95 -14.06
CA GLU A 160 19.39 -4.47 -12.79
C GLU A 160 18.16 -3.60 -13.08
N GLU A 161 16.99 -4.11 -12.72
CA GLU A 161 15.75 -3.38 -12.89
C GLU A 161 15.80 -2.12 -12.01
N ASP A 162 15.75 -0.95 -12.63
CA ASP A 162 15.78 0.34 -11.93
C ASP A 162 14.46 0.56 -11.16
N VAL A 163 14.37 -0.04 -9.97
CA VAL A 163 13.27 0.26 -9.03
C VAL A 163 13.42 1.71 -8.56
N PRO A 164 12.40 2.58 -8.69
CA PRO A 164 12.49 3.99 -8.30
C PRO A 164 12.43 4.18 -6.77
N MET A 165 13.34 3.50 -6.05
CA MET A 165 13.37 3.44 -4.59
C MET A 165 13.61 4.80 -3.95
N VAL A 166 14.29 5.72 -4.64
CA VAL A 166 14.46 7.10 -4.17
C VAL A 166 13.10 7.79 -4.08
N ASP A 167 12.31 7.77 -5.16
CA ASP A 167 10.99 8.41 -5.21
C ASP A 167 10.00 7.74 -4.24
N ILE A 168 10.06 6.42 -4.11
CA ILE A 168 9.27 5.65 -3.14
C ILE A 168 9.63 6.09 -1.71
N ASN A 169 10.91 6.12 -1.35
CA ASN A 169 11.35 6.50 -0.01
C ASN A 169 11.00 7.96 0.32
N GLU A 170 11.14 8.87 -0.64
CA GLU A 170 10.74 10.28 -0.50
C GLU A 170 9.21 10.43 -0.31
N SER A 171 8.45 9.57 -0.98
CA SER A 171 7.00 9.52 -0.82
C SER A 171 6.58 8.95 0.54
N TYR A 172 7.23 7.89 1.02
CA TYR A 172 7.04 7.40 2.39
C TYR A 172 7.43 8.45 3.43
N ARG A 173 8.56 9.13 3.22
CA ARG A 173 9.09 10.18 4.09
C ARG A 173 8.04 11.25 4.36
N GLY A 174 7.48 11.85 3.32
CA GLY A 174 6.46 12.88 3.51
C GLY A 174 5.12 12.33 4.01
N ALA A 175 4.79 11.04 3.80
CA ALA A 175 3.58 10.44 4.34
C ALA A 175 3.71 10.28 5.86
N LEU A 176 4.85 9.73 6.30
CA LEU A 176 5.18 9.57 7.71
C LEU A 176 5.21 10.92 8.43
N GLN A 177 5.78 11.98 7.82
CA GLN A 177 5.76 13.33 8.41
C GLN A 177 4.34 13.86 8.62
N ARG A 178 3.45 13.68 7.64
CA ARG A 178 2.07 14.16 7.74
C ARG A 178 1.25 13.36 8.76
N ILE A 179 1.50 12.05 8.86
CA ILE A 179 0.92 11.21 9.91
C ILE A 179 1.42 11.66 11.29
N ALA A 180 2.73 11.81 11.48
CA ALA A 180 3.33 12.27 12.73
C ALA A 180 2.77 13.63 13.16
N PHE A 181 2.75 14.60 12.23
CA PHE A 181 2.20 15.92 12.48
C PHE A 181 0.73 15.87 12.89
N LYS A 182 -0.10 15.09 12.17
CA LYS A 182 -1.51 14.95 12.52
C LYS A 182 -1.67 14.28 13.89
N ALA A 183 -0.91 13.22 14.17
CA ALA A 183 -0.98 12.49 15.44
C ALA A 183 -0.59 13.36 16.64
N GLU A 184 0.45 14.18 16.50
CA GLU A 184 0.90 15.13 17.52
C GLU A 184 -0.13 16.24 17.79
N LYS A 185 -0.85 16.71 16.75
CA LYS A 185 -1.81 17.81 16.88
C LYS A 185 -3.19 17.39 17.38
N LEU A 186 -3.50 16.09 17.38
CA LEU A 186 -4.76 15.60 17.92
C LEU A 186 -4.73 15.59 19.46
N PRO A 187 -5.83 15.98 20.14
CA PRO A 187 -5.94 15.83 21.60
C PRO A 187 -5.63 14.40 22.01
N PRO A 188 -4.94 14.15 23.14
CA PRO A 188 -4.59 12.79 23.54
C PRO A 188 -5.87 11.93 23.72
N PRO A 189 -5.81 10.63 23.41
CA PRO A 189 -6.94 9.74 23.63
C PRO A 189 -7.22 9.61 25.15
N PRO A 190 -8.40 9.09 25.54
CA PRO A 190 -8.71 8.86 26.95
C PRO A 190 -7.62 8.05 27.67
N LYS A 191 -7.40 8.35 28.95
CA LYS A 191 -6.39 7.66 29.74
C LYS A 191 -6.66 6.14 29.75
N GLY A 192 -5.60 5.36 29.59
CA GLY A 192 -5.70 3.88 29.55
C GLY A 192 -6.19 3.35 28.21
N SER A 193 -6.27 4.18 27.17
CA SER A 193 -6.56 3.70 25.81
C SER A 193 -5.58 2.63 25.37
N THR A 194 -6.09 1.68 24.60
CA THR A 194 -5.32 0.59 23.99
C THR A 194 -5.50 0.64 22.47
N PHE A 195 -4.87 -0.29 21.76
CA PHE A 195 -4.93 -0.30 20.31
C PHE A 195 -5.03 -1.73 19.76
N THR A 196 -5.49 -1.83 18.51
CA THR A 196 -5.47 -3.05 17.73
C THR A 196 -5.05 -2.74 16.29
N LEU A 197 -4.54 -3.74 15.59
CA LEU A 197 -4.33 -3.69 14.14
C LEU A 197 -5.36 -4.59 13.49
N ALA A 198 -6.06 -4.07 12.50
CA ALA A 198 -7.01 -4.80 11.70
C ALA A 198 -6.63 -4.68 10.21
N LEU A 199 -7.04 -5.67 9.44
CA LEU A 199 -6.93 -5.66 8.00
C LEU A 199 -8.31 -5.83 7.38
N GLU A 200 -8.57 -5.09 6.31
CA GLU A 200 -9.74 -5.28 5.46
C GLU A 200 -9.26 -5.93 4.17
N LEU A 201 -9.83 -7.08 3.83
CA LEU A 201 -9.58 -7.74 2.56
C LEU A 201 -10.43 -7.11 1.46
N ARG A 202 -9.99 -7.24 0.22
CA ARG A 202 -10.76 -6.88 -0.98
C ARG A 202 -12.01 -7.77 -1.08
N ASP A 203 -13.04 -7.30 -1.77
CA ASP A 203 -14.34 -7.99 -1.86
C ASP A 203 -14.26 -9.35 -2.57
N ASP A 204 -13.27 -9.53 -3.43
CA ASP A 204 -12.98 -10.75 -4.19
C ASP A 204 -12.06 -11.73 -3.43
N ALA A 205 -11.47 -11.32 -2.31
CA ALA A 205 -10.58 -12.16 -1.53
C ALA A 205 -11.37 -13.10 -0.60
N ALA A 206 -10.98 -14.38 -0.61
CA ALA A 206 -11.53 -15.36 0.33
C ALA A 206 -11.12 -15.04 1.77
N ALA A 207 -12.04 -15.24 2.72
CA ALA A 207 -11.71 -15.14 4.13
C ALA A 207 -10.60 -16.14 4.50
N PRO A 208 -9.64 -15.77 5.36
CA PRO A 208 -8.60 -16.68 5.82
C PRO A 208 -9.23 -17.68 6.79
N ILE A 209 -9.52 -18.89 6.28
CA ILE A 209 -10.15 -19.99 7.04
C ILE A 209 -9.12 -21.08 7.41
N GLY A 210 -7.85 -20.92 6.99
CA GLY A 210 -6.77 -21.89 7.22
C GLY A 210 -6.14 -21.81 8.62
N GLN A 211 -5.72 -22.96 9.17
CA GLN A 211 -4.95 -23.04 10.41
C GLN A 211 -3.50 -23.41 10.11
N PRO A 212 -2.49 -22.78 10.76
CA PRO A 212 -2.60 -21.66 11.72
C PRO A 212 -2.87 -20.32 11.04
N GLN A 213 -3.83 -19.54 11.55
CA GLN A 213 -4.11 -18.17 11.08
C GLN A 213 -3.69 -17.12 12.13
N PRO A 214 -2.84 -16.14 11.77
CA PRO A 214 -2.48 -15.04 12.67
C PRO A 214 -3.61 -14.03 12.86
N TRP A 215 -4.63 -14.08 12.01
CA TRP A 215 -5.75 -13.15 11.99
C TRP A 215 -7.06 -13.86 12.35
N ILE A 216 -7.91 -13.17 13.12
CA ILE A 216 -9.27 -13.61 13.45
C ILE A 216 -10.28 -12.66 12.79
N PRO A 217 -11.33 -13.18 12.12
CA PRO A 217 -12.39 -12.33 11.59
C PRO A 217 -13.07 -11.51 12.69
N VAL A 218 -13.22 -10.20 12.44
CA VAL A 218 -13.90 -9.31 13.38
C VAL A 218 -15.37 -9.70 13.49
N GLN A 219 -15.85 -9.92 14.72
CA GLN A 219 -17.26 -10.19 14.95
C GLN A 219 -18.09 -8.94 14.60
N LYS A 220 -19.03 -9.09 13.65
CA LYS A 220 -20.09 -8.09 13.46
C LYS A 220 -20.94 -8.07 14.74
N HIS A 221 -20.94 -6.95 15.47
CA HIS A 221 -21.70 -6.84 16.71
C HIS A 221 -23.20 -7.08 16.42
N LYS A 222 -23.77 -8.18 16.93
CA LYS A 222 -25.18 -8.58 16.74
C LYS A 222 -26.14 -7.93 17.76
N GLY A 223 -25.78 -6.75 18.27
CA GLY A 223 -26.68 -5.92 19.08
C GLY A 223 -27.49 -4.99 18.17
N LYS A 224 -28.71 -4.62 18.58
CA LYS A 224 -29.40 -3.46 17.99
C LYS A 224 -28.44 -2.28 18.13
N VAL A 225 -27.77 -1.89 17.03
CA VAL A 225 -27.09 -0.60 16.95
C VAL A 225 -28.17 0.43 17.32
N PRO A 226 -28.08 1.16 18.45
CA PRO A 226 -28.90 2.36 18.54
C PRO A 226 -28.53 3.17 17.31
N ALA A 227 -29.51 3.64 16.54
CA ALA A 227 -29.33 4.31 15.24
C ALA A 227 -28.43 5.58 15.28
N GLN A 228 -27.78 5.88 16.40
CA GLN A 228 -26.51 6.58 16.41
C GLN A 228 -25.40 5.63 15.97
N ALA A 229 -25.27 5.44 14.66
CA ALA A 229 -23.93 5.34 14.09
C ALA A 229 -23.14 6.51 14.68
N GLN A 230 -22.16 6.24 15.54
CA GLN A 230 -21.25 7.28 16.02
C GLN A 230 -20.74 7.99 14.78
N ARG A 231 -21.14 9.25 14.62
CA ARG A 231 -20.80 10.02 13.44
C ARG A 231 -19.27 10.09 13.43
N THR A 232 -18.64 9.54 12.40
CA THR A 232 -17.20 9.62 12.26
C THR A 232 -16.84 10.84 11.41
N VAL A 233 -15.76 11.51 11.77
CA VAL A 233 -15.15 12.56 10.97
C VAL A 233 -13.90 11.97 10.32
N THR A 234 -13.90 11.91 8.99
CA THR A 234 -12.76 11.47 8.20
C THR A 234 -11.90 12.68 7.84
N THR A 235 -10.63 12.65 8.24
CA THR A 235 -9.64 13.66 7.87
C THR A 235 -8.58 13.03 6.95
N PRO A 236 -8.51 13.42 5.66
CA PRO A 236 -7.45 12.93 4.79
C PRO A 236 -6.08 13.44 5.26
N ILE A 237 -5.07 12.57 5.20
CA ILE A 237 -3.70 12.90 5.60
C ILE A 237 -2.84 13.07 4.35
N ARG A 238 -2.68 12.03 3.54
CA ARG A 238 -1.86 12.06 2.32
C ARG A 238 -2.23 10.92 1.38
N ALA A 239 -2.22 11.17 0.07
CA ALA A 239 -2.11 10.15 -0.96
C ALA A 239 -0.66 10.04 -1.44
N VAL A 240 -0.18 8.82 -1.65
CA VAL A 240 1.18 8.52 -2.11
C VAL A 240 1.10 7.79 -3.43
N HIS A 241 1.76 8.33 -4.46
CA HIS A 241 1.85 7.70 -5.77
C HIS A 241 3.31 7.74 -6.24
N ALA A 242 4.00 6.60 -6.24
CA ALA A 242 5.40 6.46 -6.64
C ALA A 242 5.68 5.07 -7.22
N GLY A 243 5.99 4.98 -8.52
CA GLY A 243 6.11 3.71 -9.22
C GLY A 243 4.82 2.87 -9.08
N PRO A 244 4.90 1.58 -8.72
CA PRO A 244 3.72 0.73 -8.53
C PRO A 244 3.02 0.94 -7.18
N ILE A 245 3.50 1.86 -6.34
CA ILE A 245 2.92 2.13 -5.04
C ILE A 245 1.93 3.28 -5.15
N PHE A 246 0.63 2.96 -5.09
CA PHE A 246 -0.44 3.92 -4.83
C PHE A 246 -1.21 3.51 -3.57
N PHE A 247 -1.21 4.38 -2.56
CA PHE A 247 -2.03 4.21 -1.35
C PHE A 247 -2.43 5.56 -0.77
N GLU A 248 -3.49 5.55 0.04
CA GLU A 248 -4.00 6.74 0.72
C GLU A 248 -4.02 6.55 2.23
N CYS A 249 -3.79 7.64 2.96
CA CYS A 249 -3.84 7.65 4.42
C CYS A 249 -4.87 8.67 4.91
N TRP A 250 -5.69 8.27 5.87
CA TRP A 250 -6.58 9.17 6.62
C TRP A 250 -6.74 8.73 8.07
N VAL A 251 -7.35 9.61 8.86
CA VAL A 251 -7.81 9.26 10.21
C VAL A 251 -9.32 9.47 10.31
N GLU A 252 -10.01 8.49 10.88
CA GLU A 252 -11.42 8.57 11.27
C GLU A 252 -11.49 8.76 12.77
N GLN A 253 -12.28 9.72 13.24
CA GLN A 253 -12.48 9.97 14.67
C GLN A 253 -13.96 10.05 15.00
N VAL A 254 -14.35 9.63 16.20
CA VAL A 254 -15.72 9.82 16.67
C VAL A 254 -16.00 11.32 16.86
N ASP A 255 -17.11 11.81 16.31
CA ASP A 255 -17.56 13.19 16.43
C ASP A 255 -18.03 13.47 17.87
N THR A 256 -17.18 14.12 18.65
CA THR A 256 -17.44 14.48 20.05
C THR A 256 -18.15 15.84 20.21
N SER A 257 -18.52 16.51 19.12
CA SER A 257 -19.11 17.88 19.14
C SER A 257 -20.46 18.00 19.86
N LYS A 258 -21.04 16.89 20.34
CA LYS A 258 -22.31 16.87 21.09
C LYS A 258 -22.19 16.59 22.58
N HIS A 259 -20.99 16.33 23.13
CA HIS A 259 -20.84 15.97 24.55
C HIS A 259 -20.44 17.12 25.49
N THR A 260 -20.31 18.36 24.98
CA THR A 260 -19.92 19.54 25.77
C THR A 260 -21.09 20.48 26.12
N SER A 261 -22.33 20.00 26.07
CA SER A 261 -23.49 20.75 26.56
C SER A 261 -24.31 19.88 27.51
N SER A 262 -23.86 19.79 28.76
CA SER A 262 -24.74 19.53 29.91
C SER A 262 -24.12 20.03 31.20
#